data_AF-A0A7C3Z0K6-F1
#
_entry.id   AF-A0A7C3Z0K6-F1
#
_cell.length_a   1.000
_cell.length_b   1.000
_cell.length_c   1.000
_cell.angle_alpha   90.00
_cell.angle_beta   90.00
_cell.angle_gamma   90.00
#
_symmetry.space_group_name_H-M   'P 1'
#
loop_
_entity.id
_entity.type
_entity.pdbx_description
1 polymer ?
#
loop_
_entity_poly.entity_id
_entity_poly.type
_entity_poly.pdbx_seq_one_letter_code
_entity_poly.pdbx_strand_id
1 'polypeptide(L)'
;MVNHRDHEEQRLKQPVRAQNFKAGVREEEICQIFNLKKNLDYSDVLIKYASKYLKLGWDLVAVNAQGGTTLDLDFKQPEEMWSPRLTTMGLEGLQVNLGVRTGKPSRLVVLEVHRNESLAPFNQPGDWGSGCVAEVGNDREQHYFMVPRGWEPPPSYFLESFQIMVFGEEGMVLAPPSLEPRAQAALRWLRPPWENPPTRPSPALCKFLKESTPSLVEGAPLAAPRVPSWAEIYPIITKYPAVLQALLAPAAKPEDYYQSLVAAARGSGLDDPQVVLGLLWHAPMGNNGLLTQRWEYFRRLVYGHGEDLEKPLSGPQPGSLPPFQEAGASGPMGPEHRGTGANNGGKSQEAGVPGFTAGGLPPANGSQAPRRGNGRAPQPGGEDYFDSWSELFRFSQDHLIVDRRRYEAMIYELGKLGAWQEFFKGQQRENRSLREKIESHWAKELEFLRQLSSKNHKKGWPR
;
A
#
# COMPACT_ATOMS: atom_id res chain seq x y z
N MET A 1 26.80 69.27 -55.97
CA MET A 1 26.55 69.35 -54.52
C MET A 1 25.22 68.66 -54.26
N VAL A 2 25.29 67.45 -53.72
CA VAL A 2 24.17 66.52 -53.51
C VAL A 2 23.94 66.42 -52.00
N ASN A 3 22.69 66.60 -51.56
CA ASN A 3 22.31 66.64 -50.16
C ASN A 3 22.13 65.21 -49.61
N HIS A 4 22.96 64.85 -48.63
CA HIS A 4 22.85 63.66 -47.79
C HIS A 4 21.99 63.99 -46.56
N ARG A 5 20.69 63.70 -46.61
CA ARG A 5 19.81 63.57 -45.44
C ARG A 5 18.59 62.81 -45.93
N ASP A 6 18.62 61.47 -45.87
CA ASP A 6 17.44 60.59 -45.96
C ASP A 6 17.79 59.09 -45.73
N HIS A 7 18.89 58.78 -45.02
CA HIS A 7 19.32 57.39 -44.81
C HIS A 7 19.38 56.89 -43.35
N GLU A 8 19.05 57.71 -42.36
CA GLU A 8 19.12 57.28 -40.95
C GLU A 8 17.79 56.84 -40.32
N GLU A 9 16.63 57.08 -40.95
CA GLU A 9 15.33 56.70 -40.37
C GLU A 9 14.82 55.30 -40.75
N GLN A 10 15.63 54.49 -41.45
CA GLN A 10 15.24 53.12 -41.85
C GLN A 10 15.90 51.99 -41.03
N ARG A 11 16.64 52.30 -39.95
CA ARG A 11 17.38 51.27 -39.19
C ARG A 11 16.77 50.77 -37.88
N LEU A 12 15.59 51.25 -37.46
CA LEU A 12 14.97 50.84 -36.18
C LEU A 12 13.59 50.18 -36.33
N LYS A 13 13.43 49.33 -37.35
CA LYS A 13 12.36 48.33 -37.37
C LYS A 13 12.91 47.01 -37.93
N GLN A 14 13.87 46.42 -37.22
CA GLN A 14 13.97 44.97 -37.28
C GLN A 14 12.77 44.42 -36.50
N PRO A 15 11.80 43.76 -37.13
CA PRO A 15 10.85 42.97 -36.38
C PRO A 15 11.69 41.92 -35.67
N VAL A 16 11.73 42.00 -34.33
CA VAL A 16 12.16 40.88 -33.50
C VAL A 16 11.34 39.71 -34.00
N ARG A 17 11.98 38.81 -34.77
CA ARG A 17 11.36 37.55 -35.17
C ARG A 17 10.88 36.96 -33.86
N ALA A 18 9.56 36.89 -33.68
CA ALA A 18 8.98 36.04 -32.67
C ALA A 18 9.59 34.66 -32.94
N GLN A 19 10.64 34.32 -32.20
CA GLN A 19 11.01 32.95 -32.02
C GLN A 19 9.73 32.35 -31.47
N ASN A 20 9.03 31.63 -32.33
CA ASN A 20 7.90 30.81 -31.97
C ASN A 20 8.45 29.79 -30.98
N PHE A 21 8.54 30.18 -29.71
CA PHE A 21 8.64 29.28 -28.60
C PHE A 21 7.34 28.49 -28.61
N LYS A 22 7.33 27.41 -29.40
CA LYS A 22 6.41 26.29 -29.18
C LYS A 22 6.85 25.65 -27.86
N ALA A 23 6.50 26.30 -26.76
CA ALA A 23 6.53 25.70 -25.44
C ALA A 23 5.34 24.73 -25.37
N GLY A 24 5.47 23.61 -26.09
CA GLY A 24 4.59 22.47 -25.92
C GLY A 24 4.98 21.79 -24.62
N VAL A 25 4.06 21.76 -23.66
CA VAL A 25 4.23 20.92 -22.47
C VAL A 25 4.27 19.47 -22.94
N ARG A 26 5.34 18.75 -22.61
CA ARG A 26 5.51 17.35 -23.00
C ARG A 26 4.55 16.47 -22.22
N GLU A 27 4.18 15.32 -22.79
CA GLU A 27 3.30 14.35 -22.12
C GLU A 27 3.88 13.90 -20.76
N GLU A 28 5.21 13.83 -20.65
CA GLU A 28 5.90 13.55 -19.39
C GLU A 28 5.64 14.63 -18.32
N GLU A 29 5.61 15.91 -18.72
CA GLU A 29 5.35 17.04 -17.82
C GLU A 29 3.88 17.02 -17.34
N ILE A 30 2.95 16.61 -18.21
CA ILE A 30 1.53 16.41 -17.84
C ILE A 30 1.41 15.28 -16.79
N CYS A 31 2.06 14.14 -17.01
CA CYS A 31 2.09 13.03 -16.04
C CYS A 31 2.71 13.44 -14.70
N GLN A 32 3.79 14.23 -14.71
CA GLN A 32 4.40 14.78 -13.49
C GLN A 32 3.42 15.67 -12.73
N ILE A 33 2.71 16.56 -13.42
CA ILE A 33 1.70 17.44 -12.81
C ILE A 33 0.57 16.63 -12.17
N PHE A 34 0.08 15.59 -12.85
CA PHE A 34 -0.97 14.72 -12.29
C PHE A 34 -0.49 13.96 -11.04
N ASN A 35 0.75 13.44 -11.07
CA ASN A 35 1.34 12.78 -9.90
C ASN A 35 1.51 13.75 -8.73
N LEU A 36 1.99 14.97 -8.99
CA LEU A 36 2.13 16.01 -7.98
C LEU A 36 0.77 16.37 -7.35
N LYS A 37 -0.26 16.56 -8.19
CA LYS A 37 -1.63 16.81 -7.72
C LYS A 37 -2.11 15.66 -6.83
N LYS A 38 -1.94 14.41 -7.27
CA LYS A 38 -2.34 13.23 -6.49
C LYS A 38 -1.64 13.20 -5.13
N ASN A 39 -0.35 13.51 -5.08
CA ASN A 39 0.42 13.54 -3.84
C ASN A 39 -0.03 14.66 -2.89
N LEU A 40 -0.36 15.84 -3.43
CA LEU A 40 -0.93 16.94 -2.66
C LEU A 40 -2.31 16.61 -2.10
N ASP A 41 -3.21 16.09 -2.94
CA ASP A 41 -4.55 15.66 -2.51
C ASP A 41 -4.45 14.61 -1.39
N TYR A 42 -3.51 13.68 -1.53
CA TYR A 42 -3.24 12.66 -0.51
C TYR A 42 -2.66 13.27 0.77
N SER A 43 -1.75 14.24 0.66
CA SER A 43 -1.19 14.95 1.81
C SER A 43 -2.25 15.68 2.62
N ASP A 44 -3.19 16.36 1.94
CA ASP A 44 -4.32 17.03 2.60
C ASP A 44 -5.22 16.04 3.36
N VAL A 45 -5.40 14.84 2.80
CA VAL A 45 -6.15 13.76 3.44
C VAL A 45 -5.37 13.22 4.65
N LEU A 46 -4.05 13.03 4.54
CA LEU A 46 -3.21 12.61 5.67
C LEU A 46 -3.24 13.63 6.82
N ILE A 47 -3.16 14.93 6.52
CA ILE A 47 -3.23 15.99 7.55
C ILE A 47 -4.54 15.86 8.33
N LYS A 48 -5.68 15.77 7.63
CA LYS A 48 -7.00 15.63 8.27
C LYS A 48 -7.09 14.42 9.19
N TYR A 49 -6.50 13.29 8.78
CA TYR A 49 -6.52 12.05 9.57
C TYR A 49 -5.52 12.08 10.72
N ALA A 50 -4.31 12.60 10.51
CA ALA A 50 -3.32 12.79 11.55
C ALA A 50 -3.88 13.64 12.70
N SER A 51 -4.51 14.77 12.39
CA SER A 51 -5.14 15.63 13.41
C SER A 51 -6.27 14.90 14.16
N LYS A 52 -7.00 13.98 13.53
CA LYS A 52 -8.00 13.14 14.21
C LYS A 52 -7.36 12.12 15.15
N TYR A 53 -6.30 11.45 14.73
CA TYR A 53 -5.60 10.47 15.57
C TYR A 53 -4.89 11.11 16.76
N LEU A 54 -4.26 12.26 16.57
CA LEU A 54 -3.65 13.02 17.65
C LEU A 54 -4.69 13.46 18.70
N LYS A 55 -5.90 13.85 18.27
CA LYS A 55 -7.03 14.15 19.18
C LYS A 55 -7.51 12.94 19.97
N LEU A 56 -7.33 11.72 19.44
CA LEU A 56 -7.60 10.48 20.17
C LEU A 56 -6.47 10.10 21.14
N GLY A 57 -5.38 10.87 21.16
CA GLY A 57 -4.19 10.60 21.97
C GLY A 57 -3.32 9.47 21.43
N TRP A 58 -3.38 9.21 20.12
CA TRP A 58 -2.53 8.21 19.48
C TRP A 58 -1.17 8.82 19.12
N ASP A 59 -0.10 8.11 19.44
CA ASP A 59 1.27 8.50 19.11
C ASP A 59 1.59 8.11 17.67
N LEU A 60 1.71 9.12 16.80
CA LEU A 60 1.90 8.96 15.36
C LEU A 60 3.38 8.98 15.00
N VAL A 61 3.72 8.22 13.95
CA VAL A 61 5.03 8.24 13.31
C VAL A 61 4.88 8.31 11.80
N ALA A 62 5.73 9.08 11.14
CA ALA A 62 5.75 9.15 9.69
C ALA A 62 6.53 7.95 9.15
N VAL A 63 5.94 7.24 8.19
CA VAL A 63 6.52 6.04 7.60
C VAL A 63 6.66 6.25 6.10
N ASN A 64 7.80 5.91 5.51
CA ASN A 64 7.96 5.99 4.06
C ASN A 64 7.29 4.79 3.35
N ALA A 65 7.25 4.80 2.02
CA ALA A 65 6.68 3.72 1.20
C ALA A 65 7.31 2.33 1.46
N GLN A 66 8.55 2.29 1.96
CA GLN A 66 9.30 1.07 2.26
C GLN A 66 9.14 0.60 3.72
N GLY A 67 8.34 1.29 4.53
CA GLY A 67 8.15 0.96 5.95
C GLY A 67 9.20 1.58 6.89
N GLY A 68 10.12 2.40 6.39
CA GLY A 68 11.12 3.09 7.20
C GLY A 68 10.55 4.32 7.93
N THR A 69 11.01 4.56 9.15
CA THR A 69 10.57 5.67 10.03
C THR A 69 11.50 6.88 10.01
N THR A 70 12.51 6.89 9.13
CA THR A 70 13.55 7.93 9.05
C THR A 70 13.09 9.15 8.24
N LEU A 71 11.86 9.60 8.47
CA LEU A 71 11.36 10.83 7.89
C LEU A 71 11.52 11.95 8.90
N ASP A 72 12.01 13.10 8.42
CA ASP A 72 12.13 14.29 9.24
C ASP A 72 10.74 14.94 9.40
N LEU A 73 9.87 14.28 10.15
CA LEU A 73 8.50 14.72 10.45
C LEU A 73 8.13 14.24 11.86
N ASP A 74 7.87 15.19 12.75
CA ASP A 74 7.53 14.92 14.15
C ASP A 74 6.11 15.40 14.46
N PHE A 75 5.21 14.45 14.68
CA PHE A 75 3.81 14.72 15.02
C PHE A 75 3.60 15.18 16.47
N LYS A 76 4.65 15.21 17.30
CA LYS A 76 4.61 15.82 18.64
C LYS A 76 4.71 17.34 18.59
N GLN A 77 5.15 17.89 17.46
CA GLN A 77 5.13 19.33 17.23
C GLN A 77 3.69 19.83 17.00
N PRO A 78 3.46 21.14 17.11
CA PRO A 78 2.16 21.73 16.75
C PRO A 78 1.78 21.48 15.28
N GLU A 79 0.48 21.46 14.98
CA GLU A 79 -0.07 21.22 13.64
C GLU A 79 0.45 22.23 12.61
N GLU A 80 0.70 23.46 13.03
CA GLU A 80 1.27 24.54 12.22
C GLU A 80 2.71 24.22 11.75
N MET A 81 3.41 23.32 12.44
CA MET A 81 4.79 22.93 12.11
C MET A 81 4.84 21.67 11.24
N TRP A 82 4.10 20.61 11.61
CA TRP A 82 4.17 19.34 10.88
C TRP A 82 3.28 19.32 9.63
N SER A 83 2.16 20.05 9.59
CA SER A 83 1.27 20.02 8.41
C SER A 83 1.90 20.62 7.15
N PRO A 84 2.58 21.79 7.17
CA PRO A 84 3.23 22.32 5.96
C PRO A 84 4.39 21.44 5.52
N ARG A 85 5.03 20.76 6.48
CA ARG A 85 6.12 19.83 6.22
C ARG A 85 5.65 18.59 5.47
N LEU A 86 4.50 18.04 5.87
CA LEU A 86 3.88 16.92 5.15
C LEU A 86 3.45 17.33 3.73
N THR A 87 2.92 18.54 3.53
CA THR A 87 2.65 19.10 2.19
C THR A 87 3.93 19.24 1.36
N THR A 88 5.02 19.71 1.97
CA THR A 88 6.32 19.88 1.30
C THR A 88 6.86 18.53 0.83
N MET A 89 6.79 17.50 1.68
CA MET A 89 7.15 16.12 1.29
C MET A 89 6.31 15.62 0.11
N GLY A 90 5.01 15.91 0.09
CA GLY A 90 4.14 15.60 -1.04
C GLY A 90 4.54 16.31 -2.35
N LEU A 91 5.00 17.56 -2.25
CA LEU A 91 5.54 18.33 -3.39
C LEU A 91 6.86 17.77 -3.93
N GLU A 92 7.69 17.22 -3.04
CA GLU A 92 8.94 16.54 -3.39
C GLU A 92 8.71 15.14 -3.99
N GLY A 93 7.46 14.69 -4.06
CA GLY A 93 7.10 13.37 -4.57
C GLY A 93 7.32 12.25 -3.54
N LEU A 94 7.57 12.58 -2.28
CA LEU A 94 7.74 11.60 -1.21
C LEU A 94 6.38 11.06 -0.78
N GLN A 95 6.24 9.74 -0.81
CA GLN A 95 5.06 9.05 -0.33
C GLN A 95 5.19 8.77 1.17
N VAL A 96 4.33 9.42 1.95
CA VAL A 96 4.29 9.32 3.40
C VAL A 96 3.07 8.50 3.83
N ASN A 97 3.24 7.64 4.82
CA ASN A 97 2.22 6.87 5.48
C ASN A 97 2.18 7.26 6.98
N LEU A 98 1.02 7.09 7.61
CA LEU A 98 0.82 7.27 9.04
C LEU A 98 0.96 5.91 9.74
N GLY A 99 1.98 5.78 10.57
CA GLY A 99 2.11 4.72 11.56
C GLY A 99 1.54 5.17 12.91
N VAL A 100 0.92 4.26 13.63
CA VAL A 100 0.49 4.43 15.03
C VAL A 100 1.34 3.52 15.90
N ARG A 101 1.99 4.08 16.92
CA ARG A 101 2.73 3.27 17.90
C ARG A 101 1.76 2.57 18.85
N THR A 102 1.83 1.26 18.96
CA THR A 102 1.00 0.46 19.87
C THR A 102 1.67 0.30 21.23
N GLY A 103 0.97 -0.25 22.21
CA GLY A 103 1.44 -0.38 23.58
C GLY A 103 1.15 0.85 24.43
N LYS A 104 2.03 1.14 25.39
CA LYS A 104 1.95 2.33 26.26
C LYS A 104 1.76 3.67 25.52
N PRO A 105 2.45 3.96 24.39
CA PRO A 105 2.36 5.27 23.74
C PRO A 105 0.94 5.69 23.35
N SER A 106 0.20 4.80 22.67
CA SER A 106 -1.20 5.08 22.26
C SER A 106 -2.23 4.38 23.13
N ARG A 107 -1.80 3.55 24.09
CA ARG A 107 -2.64 2.64 24.89
C ARG A 107 -3.48 1.71 24.01
N LEU A 108 -2.86 1.18 22.95
CA LEU A 108 -3.51 0.31 21.97
C LEU A 108 -2.83 -1.04 21.87
N VAL A 109 -3.61 -2.07 21.56
CA VAL A 109 -3.14 -3.32 20.96
C VAL A 109 -3.91 -3.50 19.66
N VAL A 110 -3.23 -3.88 18.59
CA VAL A 110 -3.87 -4.11 17.29
C VAL A 110 -3.65 -5.54 16.86
N LEU A 111 -4.72 -6.21 16.44
CA LEU A 111 -4.66 -7.54 15.87
C LEU A 111 -4.94 -7.44 14.38
N GLU A 112 -3.98 -7.84 13.56
CA GLU A 112 -4.19 -8.01 12.13
C GLU A 112 -4.42 -9.47 11.80
N VAL A 113 -5.57 -9.75 11.21
CA VAL A 113 -6.12 -11.09 11.01
C VAL A 113 -6.53 -11.28 9.56
N HIS A 114 -6.53 -12.53 9.09
CA HIS A 114 -7.08 -12.86 7.78
C HIS A 114 -8.59 -13.10 7.90
N ARG A 115 -9.38 -12.42 7.06
CA ARG A 115 -10.86 -12.39 7.11
C ARG A 115 -11.50 -13.77 7.17
N ASN A 116 -10.96 -14.71 6.40
CA ASN A 116 -11.56 -16.03 6.19
C ASN A 116 -10.81 -17.17 6.88
N GLU A 117 -9.57 -16.94 7.33
CA GLU A 117 -8.70 -18.03 7.83
C GLU A 117 -8.48 -17.94 9.35
N SER A 118 -8.58 -16.74 9.93
CA SER A 118 -8.31 -16.53 11.37
C SER A 118 -9.53 -16.76 12.27
N LEU A 119 -10.49 -17.61 11.86
CA LEU A 119 -11.68 -17.95 12.66
C LEU A 119 -11.34 -18.83 13.88
N ALA A 120 -10.19 -19.52 13.86
CA ALA A 120 -9.62 -20.15 15.05
C ALA A 120 -8.60 -19.20 15.69
N PRO A 121 -8.53 -19.09 17.04
CA PRO A 121 -9.19 -19.92 18.06
C PRO A 121 -10.59 -19.44 18.50
N PHE A 122 -11.12 -18.37 17.92
CA PHE A 122 -12.33 -17.71 18.41
C PHE A 122 -13.58 -18.16 17.65
N ASN A 123 -14.17 -19.25 18.11
CA ASN A 123 -15.28 -19.96 17.45
C ASN A 123 -16.59 -19.15 17.28
N GLN A 124 -16.70 -17.94 17.82
CA GLN A 124 -17.88 -17.07 17.66
C GLN A 124 -17.51 -15.66 17.17
N PRO A 125 -18.15 -15.16 16.09
CA PRO A 125 -18.08 -13.76 15.68
C PRO A 125 -18.62 -12.86 16.81
N GLY A 126 -17.74 -12.13 17.48
CA GLY A 126 -18.09 -11.23 18.59
C GLY A 126 -17.22 -11.37 19.84
N ASP A 127 -16.56 -12.52 20.03
CA ASP A 127 -15.73 -12.77 21.22
C ASP A 127 -14.36 -12.05 21.18
N TRP A 128 -13.93 -11.70 19.98
CA TRP A 128 -12.58 -11.20 19.72
C TRP A 128 -12.56 -9.94 18.85
N GLY A 129 -13.62 -9.64 18.10
CA GLY A 129 -13.64 -8.51 17.17
C GLY A 129 -13.72 -7.16 17.89
N SER A 130 -12.88 -6.21 17.51
CA SER A 130 -13.00 -4.82 18.00
C SER A 130 -14.21 -4.11 17.39
N GLY A 131 -14.71 -3.08 18.09
CA GLY A 131 -15.58 -2.05 17.52
C GLY A 131 -14.89 -1.18 16.45
N CYS A 132 -13.57 -1.01 16.54
CA CYS A 132 -12.76 -0.19 15.64
C CYS A 132 -11.96 -1.10 14.69
N VAL A 133 -12.26 -1.04 13.39
CA VAL A 133 -11.69 -1.96 12.39
C VAL A 133 -11.29 -1.24 11.11
N ALA A 134 -10.06 -1.47 10.68
CA ALA A 134 -9.57 -1.09 9.36
C ALA A 134 -9.40 -2.32 8.47
N GLU A 135 -9.62 -2.13 7.18
CA GLU A 135 -9.25 -3.10 6.15
C GLU A 135 -7.82 -2.84 5.69
N VAL A 136 -7.07 -3.92 5.51
CA VAL A 136 -5.70 -3.94 4.98
C VAL A 136 -5.68 -4.84 3.75
N GLY A 137 -5.66 -4.23 2.57
CA GLY A 137 -5.77 -4.99 1.32
C GLY A 137 -7.13 -5.66 1.15
N ASN A 138 -7.17 -6.82 0.50
CA ASN A 138 -8.44 -7.47 0.16
C ASN A 138 -8.89 -8.50 1.21
N ASP A 139 -7.95 -9.02 1.98
CA ASP A 139 -8.04 -10.28 2.71
C ASP A 139 -7.77 -10.13 4.21
N ARG A 140 -7.26 -8.97 4.66
CA ARG A 140 -6.90 -8.75 6.06
C ARG A 140 -7.64 -7.57 6.69
N GLU A 141 -7.80 -7.67 8.01
CA GLU A 141 -8.41 -6.63 8.84
C GLU A 141 -7.54 -6.37 10.06
N GLN A 142 -7.46 -5.10 10.44
CA GLN A 142 -6.85 -4.65 11.69
C GLN A 142 -7.94 -4.29 12.70
N HIS A 143 -7.96 -4.98 13.82
CA HIS A 143 -8.85 -4.72 14.95
C HIS A 143 -8.09 -3.99 16.04
N TYR A 144 -8.56 -2.78 16.38
CA TYR A 144 -7.88 -1.88 17.32
C TYR A 144 -8.51 -2.00 18.70
N PHE A 145 -7.74 -2.36 19.72
CA PHE A 145 -8.22 -2.51 21.10
C PHE A 145 -7.56 -1.49 22.03
N MET A 146 -8.32 -0.97 22.99
CA MET A 146 -7.76 -0.18 24.08
C MET A 146 -7.17 -1.07 25.17
N VAL A 147 -5.92 -0.79 25.55
CA VAL A 147 -5.20 -1.46 26.65
C VAL A 147 -5.91 -1.17 27.99
N PRO A 148 -6.43 -2.20 28.69
CA PRO A 148 -7.01 -2.04 30.02
C PRO A 148 -5.99 -1.50 31.03
N ARG A 149 -6.47 -0.72 32.02
CA ARG A 149 -5.58 -0.24 33.09
C ARG A 149 -5.03 -1.42 33.88
N GLY A 150 -3.71 -1.44 34.11
CA GLY A 150 -3.03 -2.52 34.85
C GLY A 150 -2.82 -3.81 34.06
N TRP A 151 -3.18 -3.84 32.76
CA TRP A 151 -2.81 -4.94 31.87
C TRP A 151 -1.63 -4.51 31.02
N GLU A 152 -0.56 -5.30 31.03
CA GLU A 152 0.61 -5.07 30.18
C GLU A 152 0.40 -5.79 28.85
N PRO A 153 0.36 -5.06 27.72
CA PRO A 153 0.27 -5.69 26.42
C PRO A 153 1.55 -6.51 26.16
N PRO A 154 1.43 -7.68 25.50
CA PRO A 154 2.61 -8.45 25.12
C PRO A 154 3.45 -7.67 24.10
N PRO A 155 4.72 -8.02 23.83
CA PRO A 155 5.44 -7.47 22.68
C PRO A 155 4.71 -7.78 21.37
N SER A 156 5.14 -7.17 20.27
CA SER A 156 4.59 -7.52 18.95
C SER A 156 5.15 -8.88 18.48
N TYR A 157 4.28 -9.75 17.94
CA TYR A 157 4.67 -11.08 17.44
C TYR A 157 3.69 -11.59 16.38
N PHE A 158 4.14 -12.57 15.60
CA PHE A 158 3.32 -13.26 14.63
C PHE A 158 2.97 -14.67 15.11
N LEU A 159 1.68 -15.00 15.08
CA LEU A 159 1.15 -16.33 15.37
C LEU A 159 0.92 -17.08 14.07
N GLU A 160 1.92 -17.86 13.66
CA GLU A 160 1.89 -18.62 12.41
C GLU A 160 0.70 -19.60 12.34
N SER A 161 0.37 -20.26 13.45
CA SER A 161 -0.73 -21.24 13.52
C SER A 161 -2.11 -20.65 13.17
N PHE A 162 -2.29 -19.35 13.34
CA PHE A 162 -3.57 -18.66 13.13
C PHE A 162 -3.48 -17.53 12.09
N GLN A 163 -2.29 -17.29 11.53
CA GLN A 163 -1.99 -16.17 10.63
C GLN A 163 -2.32 -14.78 11.23
N ILE A 164 -2.17 -14.65 12.56
CA ILE A 164 -2.49 -13.43 13.30
C ILE A 164 -1.20 -12.65 13.59
N MET A 165 -1.16 -11.38 13.21
CA MET A 165 -0.12 -10.46 13.65
C MET A 165 -0.62 -9.66 14.84
N VAL A 166 0.11 -9.71 15.95
CA VAL A 166 -0.17 -8.96 17.17
C VAL A 166 0.78 -7.77 17.23
N PHE A 167 0.22 -6.56 17.22
CA PHE A 167 0.93 -5.31 17.45
C PHE A 167 0.68 -4.86 18.89
N GLY A 168 1.65 -5.18 19.75
CA GLY A 168 1.57 -5.00 21.19
C GLY A 168 2.45 -3.85 21.69
N GLU A 169 3.16 -4.08 22.79
CA GLU A 169 4.14 -3.13 23.35
C GLU A 169 5.26 -2.82 22.34
N GLU A 170 5.61 -1.54 22.22
CA GLU A 170 6.60 -0.99 21.27
C GLU A 170 6.33 -1.34 19.79
N GLY A 171 5.14 -1.80 19.46
CA GLY A 171 4.73 -2.09 18.09
C GLY A 171 4.42 -0.83 17.30
N MET A 172 4.28 -1.00 15.98
CA MET A 172 3.79 0.04 15.08
C MET A 172 2.93 -0.59 14.00
N VAL A 173 1.77 0.02 13.74
CA VAL A 173 0.85 -0.41 12.69
C VAL A 173 0.51 0.77 11.77
N LEU A 174 0.39 0.52 10.47
CA LEU A 174 -0.09 1.55 9.55
C LEU A 174 -1.58 1.81 9.79
N ALA A 175 -1.99 3.07 9.83
CA ALA A 175 -3.38 3.47 9.98
C ALA A 175 -3.94 4.06 8.69
N PRO A 176 -5.23 3.89 8.37
CA PRO A 176 -5.89 4.61 7.27
C PRO A 176 -5.60 6.12 7.32
N PRO A 177 -5.45 6.81 6.19
CA PRO A 177 -5.60 6.34 4.82
C PRO A 177 -4.26 5.88 4.20
N SER A 178 -3.29 5.45 5.01
CA SER A 178 -2.00 4.96 4.54
C SER A 178 -2.13 3.87 3.48
N LEU A 179 -1.10 3.69 2.66
CA LEU A 179 -1.04 2.63 1.68
C LEU A 179 -0.28 1.42 2.22
N GLU A 180 -0.81 0.23 1.95
CA GLU A 180 -0.14 -1.03 2.25
C GLU A 180 1.09 -1.19 1.34
N PRO A 181 2.30 -1.39 1.88
CA PRO A 181 3.53 -1.34 1.07
C PRO A 181 3.59 -2.31 -0.10
N ARG A 182 3.00 -3.51 0.02
CA ARG A 182 3.12 -4.56 -1.01
C ARG A 182 2.08 -4.41 -2.13
N ALA A 183 0.81 -4.30 -1.78
CA ALA A 183 -0.30 -4.17 -2.73
C ALA A 183 -0.52 -2.72 -3.19
N GLN A 184 0.10 -1.74 -2.52
CA GLN A 184 -0.14 -0.31 -2.75
C GLN A 184 -1.63 0.07 -2.63
N ALA A 185 -2.39 -0.74 -1.89
CA ALA A 185 -3.80 -0.55 -1.64
C ALA A 185 -3.99 0.38 -0.44
N ALA A 186 -4.92 1.32 -0.55
CA ALA A 186 -5.23 2.22 0.57
C ALA A 186 -5.92 1.45 1.69
N LEU A 187 -5.36 1.56 2.90
CA LEU A 187 -6.04 1.14 4.12
C LEU A 187 -7.29 2.02 4.28
N ARG A 188 -8.41 1.40 4.59
CA ARG A 188 -9.68 2.10 4.81
C ARG A 188 -10.32 1.68 6.12
N TRP A 189 -10.95 2.62 6.81
CA TRP A 189 -11.77 2.28 7.96
C TRP A 189 -13.03 1.56 7.50
N LEU A 190 -13.28 0.37 8.05
CA LEU A 190 -14.60 -0.26 8.02
C LEU A 190 -15.46 0.30 9.14
N ARG A 191 -14.85 0.51 10.30
CA ARG A 191 -15.44 1.14 11.48
C ARG A 191 -14.42 2.08 12.10
N PRO A 192 -14.53 3.40 11.86
CA PRO A 192 -13.49 4.34 12.26
C PRO A 192 -13.54 4.67 13.76
N PRO A 193 -12.40 5.05 14.39
CA PRO A 193 -12.30 5.24 15.83
C PRO A 193 -13.09 6.43 16.38
N TRP A 194 -13.47 7.40 15.56
CA TRP A 194 -14.29 8.55 15.96
C TRP A 194 -15.80 8.26 15.96
N GLU A 195 -16.25 7.17 15.32
CA GLU A 195 -17.64 6.69 15.39
C GLU A 195 -17.74 5.46 16.29
N ASN A 196 -16.77 4.56 16.18
CA ASN A 196 -16.68 3.31 16.89
C ASN A 196 -15.32 3.25 17.59
N PRO A 197 -15.17 3.80 18.80
CA PRO A 197 -13.88 3.84 19.49
C PRO A 197 -13.36 2.42 19.76
N PRO A 198 -12.02 2.25 19.84
CA PRO A 198 -11.41 0.97 20.20
C PRO A 198 -12.01 0.40 21.49
N THR A 199 -12.49 -0.84 21.43
CA THR A 199 -13.05 -1.52 22.59
C THR A 199 -11.96 -2.16 23.43
N ARG A 200 -12.25 -2.51 24.69
CA ARG A 200 -11.31 -3.31 25.48
C ARG A 200 -11.31 -4.74 24.96
N PRO A 201 -10.15 -5.41 24.93
CA PRO A 201 -10.09 -6.83 24.59
C PRO A 201 -10.90 -7.63 25.63
N SER A 202 -11.60 -8.67 25.18
CA SER A 202 -12.34 -9.55 26.09
C SER A 202 -11.37 -10.28 27.04
N PRO A 203 -11.80 -10.74 28.22
CA PRO A 203 -10.95 -11.53 29.11
C PRO A 203 -10.38 -12.78 28.44
N ALA A 204 -11.17 -13.43 27.58
CA ALA A 204 -10.74 -14.59 26.80
C ALA A 204 -9.62 -14.21 25.82
N LEU A 205 -9.77 -13.10 25.10
CA LEU A 205 -8.73 -12.58 24.21
C LEU A 205 -7.45 -12.22 24.98
N CYS A 206 -7.56 -11.55 26.14
CA CYS A 206 -6.40 -11.23 26.97
C CYS A 206 -5.64 -12.49 27.41
N LYS A 207 -6.38 -13.52 27.86
CA LYS A 207 -5.82 -14.81 28.24
C LYS A 207 -5.12 -15.48 27.06
N PHE A 208 -5.78 -15.54 25.91
CA PHE A 208 -5.20 -16.10 24.69
C PHE A 208 -3.91 -15.39 24.29
N LEU A 209 -3.90 -14.06 24.25
CA LEU A 209 -2.70 -13.29 23.89
C LEU A 209 -1.56 -13.58 24.87
N LYS A 210 -1.84 -13.62 26.17
CA LYS A 210 -0.85 -13.93 27.20
C LYS A 210 -0.28 -15.35 27.07
N GLU A 211 -1.12 -16.34 26.82
CA GLU A 211 -0.72 -17.75 26.69
C GLU A 211 0.00 -18.03 25.36
N SER A 212 -0.37 -17.29 24.30
CA SER A 212 0.22 -17.43 22.97
C SER A 212 1.42 -16.52 22.75
N THR A 213 1.71 -15.63 23.70
CA THR A 213 2.95 -14.84 23.67
C THR A 213 4.09 -15.84 23.73
N PRO A 214 5.01 -15.85 22.74
CA PRO A 214 6.19 -16.69 22.79
C PRO A 214 6.88 -16.43 24.11
N SER A 215 6.97 -17.45 24.97
CA SER A 215 7.60 -17.29 26.27
C SER A 215 9.03 -16.84 25.97
N LEU A 216 9.35 -15.62 26.39
CA LEU A 216 10.73 -15.20 26.57
C LEU A 216 11.29 -16.07 27.69
N VAL A 217 11.51 -17.36 27.41
CA VAL A 217 12.24 -18.25 28.30
C VAL A 217 13.57 -17.57 28.48
N GLU A 218 13.85 -17.23 29.73
CA GLU A 218 15.09 -16.72 30.28
C GLU A 218 16.17 -17.83 30.21
N GLY A 219 16.39 -18.34 29.00
CA GLY A 219 17.31 -19.42 28.65
C GLY A 219 18.19 -18.96 27.51
N ALA A 220 18.77 -17.76 27.66
CA ALA A 220 19.40 -16.97 26.61
C ALA A 220 18.42 -16.71 25.44
N PRO A 221 18.46 -15.55 24.77
CA PRO A 221 18.17 -15.63 23.36
C PRO A 221 19.17 -16.69 22.86
N LEU A 222 18.72 -17.79 22.24
CA LEU A 222 19.54 -18.32 21.16
C LEU A 222 19.70 -17.10 20.27
N ALA A 223 20.83 -16.40 20.46
CA ALA A 223 21.03 -15.04 20.02
C ALA A 223 20.46 -14.99 18.62
N ALA A 224 19.52 -14.07 18.36
CA ALA A 224 19.07 -13.81 17.01
C ALA A 224 20.35 -13.89 16.17
N PRO A 225 20.45 -14.90 15.27
CA PRO A 225 21.72 -15.34 14.78
C PRO A 225 22.45 -14.10 14.30
N ARG A 226 23.68 -13.89 14.79
CA ARG A 226 24.47 -12.72 14.38
C ARG A 226 24.88 -12.96 12.94
N VAL A 227 23.94 -12.80 12.03
CA VAL A 227 24.15 -12.87 10.60
C VAL A 227 25.00 -11.67 10.26
N PRO A 228 26.19 -11.87 9.69
CA PRO A 228 27.00 -10.76 9.23
C PRO A 228 26.17 -9.89 8.26
N SER A 229 26.28 -8.58 8.38
CA SER A 229 25.65 -7.64 7.46
C SER A 229 26.24 -7.80 6.06
N TRP A 230 25.49 -7.37 5.04
CA TRP A 230 26.00 -7.37 3.68
C TRP A 230 27.30 -6.56 3.54
N ALA A 231 27.44 -5.45 4.30
CA ALA A 231 28.64 -4.63 4.34
C ALA A 231 29.88 -5.39 4.88
N GLU A 232 29.67 -6.36 5.78
CA GLU A 232 30.75 -7.21 6.32
C GLU A 232 31.12 -8.34 5.35
N ILE A 233 30.14 -8.90 4.63
CA ILE A 233 30.34 -10.06 3.75
C ILE A 233 30.87 -9.65 2.38
N TYR A 234 30.36 -8.54 1.82
CA TYR A 234 30.64 -8.13 0.46
C TYR A 234 32.16 -8.02 0.16
N PRO A 235 32.99 -7.36 1.00
CA PRO A 235 34.44 -7.29 0.77
C PRO A 235 35.16 -8.64 0.82
N ILE A 236 34.56 -9.64 1.46
CA ILE A 236 35.09 -11.00 1.57
C ILE A 236 34.75 -11.75 0.28
N ILE A 237 33.48 -11.78 -0.12
CA ILE A 237 33.02 -12.54 -1.30
C ILE A 237 33.51 -11.96 -2.63
N THR A 238 33.83 -10.66 -2.69
CA THR A 238 34.36 -10.03 -3.92
C THR A 238 35.67 -10.62 -4.39
N LYS A 239 36.41 -11.31 -3.51
CA LYS A 239 37.65 -12.02 -3.84
C LYS A 239 37.40 -13.36 -4.56
N TYR A 240 36.15 -13.80 -4.65
CA TYR A 240 35.76 -15.10 -5.18
C TYR A 240 34.77 -14.95 -6.33
N PRO A 241 35.25 -14.79 -7.59
CA PRO A 241 34.40 -14.54 -8.76
C PRO A 241 33.32 -15.60 -8.98
N ALA A 242 33.63 -16.87 -8.70
CA ALA A 242 32.67 -17.97 -8.83
C ALA A 242 31.48 -17.84 -7.86
N VAL A 243 31.70 -17.28 -6.66
CA VAL A 243 30.64 -17.00 -5.68
C VAL A 243 29.74 -15.86 -6.17
N LEU A 244 30.32 -14.80 -6.72
CA LEU A 244 29.54 -13.70 -7.31
C LEU A 244 28.74 -14.16 -8.53
N GLN A 245 29.31 -15.02 -9.37
CA GLN A 245 28.61 -15.60 -10.51
C GLN A 245 27.44 -16.48 -10.05
N ALA A 246 27.64 -17.33 -9.06
CA ALA A 246 26.58 -18.16 -8.48
C ALA A 246 25.46 -17.33 -7.85
N LEU A 247 25.80 -16.20 -7.21
CA LEU A 247 24.82 -15.29 -6.61
C LEU A 247 23.87 -14.69 -7.67
N LEU A 248 24.37 -14.46 -8.88
CA LEU A 248 23.64 -13.89 -10.01
C LEU A 248 23.03 -14.95 -10.94
N ALA A 249 23.33 -16.23 -10.72
CA ALA A 249 22.88 -17.30 -11.58
C ALA A 249 21.36 -17.54 -11.42
N PRO A 250 20.58 -17.60 -12.52
CA PRO A 250 19.18 -17.94 -12.43
C PRO A 250 19.02 -19.41 -12.01
N ALA A 251 18.04 -19.69 -11.17
CA ALA A 251 17.68 -21.05 -10.77
C ALA A 251 16.17 -21.26 -10.90
N ALA A 252 15.78 -22.47 -11.31
CA ALA A 252 14.37 -22.84 -11.43
C ALA A 252 13.68 -23.00 -10.05
N LYS A 253 14.47 -23.32 -9.01
CA LYS A 253 14.00 -23.51 -7.63
C LYS A 253 14.92 -22.83 -6.62
N PRO A 254 14.39 -22.28 -5.51
CA PRO A 254 15.20 -21.69 -4.45
C PRO A 254 16.21 -22.66 -3.83
N GLU A 255 15.87 -23.95 -3.71
CA GLU A 255 16.75 -24.96 -3.11
C GLU A 255 18.00 -25.17 -3.97
N ASP A 256 17.81 -25.32 -5.28
CA ASP A 256 18.90 -25.49 -6.26
C ASP A 256 19.81 -24.26 -6.28
N TYR A 257 19.23 -23.07 -6.12
CA TYR A 257 19.97 -21.81 -5.99
C TYR A 257 20.90 -21.80 -4.78
N TYR A 258 20.36 -22.09 -3.59
CA TYR A 258 21.14 -22.06 -2.35
C TYR A 258 22.21 -23.14 -2.31
N GLN A 259 21.89 -24.34 -2.80
CA GLN A 259 22.87 -25.42 -2.92
C GLN A 259 24.02 -25.05 -3.88
N SER A 260 23.70 -24.45 -5.03
CA SER A 260 24.69 -23.97 -6.00
C SER A 260 25.59 -22.89 -5.39
N LEU A 261 25.02 -21.99 -4.58
CA LEU A 261 25.76 -20.93 -3.92
C LEU A 261 26.72 -21.47 -2.83
N VAL A 262 26.26 -22.45 -2.03
CA VAL A 262 27.14 -23.16 -1.06
C VAL A 262 28.23 -23.94 -1.78
N ALA A 263 27.92 -24.63 -2.88
CA ALA A 263 28.89 -25.38 -3.67
C ALA A 263 29.96 -24.45 -4.27
N ALA A 264 29.56 -23.29 -4.80
CA ALA A 264 30.49 -22.28 -5.31
C ALA A 264 31.37 -21.67 -4.21
N ALA A 265 30.82 -21.42 -3.02
CA ALA A 265 31.58 -20.94 -1.87
C ALA A 265 32.65 -21.96 -1.44
N ARG A 266 32.25 -23.22 -1.21
CA ARG A 266 33.18 -24.31 -0.86
C ARG A 266 34.23 -24.57 -1.95
N GLY A 267 33.80 -24.62 -3.21
CA GLY A 267 34.70 -24.82 -4.35
C GLY A 267 35.72 -23.69 -4.54
N SER A 268 35.44 -22.51 -3.98
CA SER A 268 36.36 -21.35 -4.00
C SER A 268 37.20 -21.22 -2.73
N GLY A 269 37.07 -22.15 -1.77
CA GLY A 269 37.76 -22.11 -0.47
C GLY A 269 37.19 -21.08 0.52
N LEU A 270 35.94 -20.66 0.34
CA LEU A 270 35.21 -19.83 1.30
C LEU A 270 34.50 -20.72 2.32
N ASP A 271 35.27 -21.19 3.30
CA ASP A 271 34.81 -22.20 4.27
C ASP A 271 34.31 -21.61 5.59
N ASP A 272 34.40 -20.29 5.79
CA ASP A 272 33.88 -19.64 7.01
C ASP A 272 32.34 -19.78 7.08
N PRO A 273 31.81 -20.58 8.02
CA PRO A 273 30.38 -20.84 8.09
C PRO A 273 29.56 -19.57 8.33
N GLN A 274 30.10 -18.57 9.04
CA GLN A 274 29.39 -17.32 9.31
C GLN A 274 29.26 -16.47 8.05
N VAL A 275 30.32 -16.42 7.24
CA VAL A 275 30.30 -15.69 5.96
C VAL A 275 29.37 -16.39 4.97
N VAL A 276 29.38 -17.72 4.90
CA VAL A 276 28.48 -18.47 4.01
C VAL A 276 27.01 -18.34 4.46
N LEU A 277 26.71 -18.43 5.76
CA LEU A 277 25.36 -18.18 6.27
C LEU A 277 24.88 -16.77 5.99
N GLY A 278 25.76 -15.79 6.18
CA GLY A 278 25.51 -14.41 5.80
C GLY A 278 25.20 -14.26 4.31
N LEU A 279 26.00 -14.88 3.45
CA LEU A 279 25.80 -14.89 2.00
C LEU A 279 24.43 -15.48 1.63
N LEU A 280 24.05 -16.61 2.21
CA LEU A 280 22.74 -17.24 1.97
C LEU A 280 21.58 -16.36 2.46
N TRP A 281 21.77 -15.69 3.59
CA TRP A 281 20.77 -14.81 4.18
C TRP A 281 20.45 -13.60 3.31
N HIS A 282 21.46 -12.98 2.71
CA HIS A 282 21.30 -11.79 1.86
C HIS A 282 21.08 -12.11 0.37
N ALA A 283 20.98 -13.38 0.00
CA ALA A 283 20.90 -13.76 -1.40
C ALA A 283 19.54 -13.35 -2.04
N PRO A 284 19.53 -12.83 -3.29
CA PRO A 284 18.38 -12.18 -3.93
C PRO A 284 17.12 -13.05 -4.11
N MET A 285 17.22 -14.38 -4.11
CA MET A 285 16.05 -15.28 -4.14
C MET A 285 15.36 -15.47 -2.78
N GLY A 286 15.57 -14.52 -1.87
CA GLY A 286 15.03 -14.49 -0.52
C GLY A 286 13.53 -14.17 -0.44
N ASN A 287 12.63 -15.17 -0.51
CA ASN A 287 11.23 -14.98 -0.08
C ASN A 287 11.16 -14.59 1.42
N ASN A 288 10.76 -13.37 1.75
CA ASN A 288 10.82 -12.78 3.10
C ASN A 288 9.77 -13.32 4.10
N GLY A 289 9.01 -14.36 3.74
CA GLY A 289 7.85 -14.81 4.53
C GLY A 289 8.13 -15.75 5.71
N LEU A 290 9.29 -16.43 5.74
CA LEU A 290 9.57 -17.52 6.70
C LEU A 290 11.00 -17.45 7.28
N LEU A 291 11.33 -16.33 7.94
CA LEU A 291 12.68 -16.04 8.42
C LEU A 291 13.27 -17.12 9.36
N THR A 292 12.44 -17.69 10.26
CA THR A 292 12.91 -18.65 11.27
C THR A 292 13.16 -20.05 10.69
N GLN A 293 12.21 -20.61 9.92
CA GLN A 293 12.34 -21.92 9.29
C GLN A 293 13.49 -21.93 8.26
N ARG A 294 13.69 -20.80 7.58
CA ARG A 294 14.77 -20.64 6.60
C ARG A 294 16.16 -20.60 7.23
N TRP A 295 16.29 -19.98 8.40
CA TRP A 295 17.56 -19.96 9.11
C TRP A 295 18.03 -21.38 9.47
N GLU A 296 17.11 -22.23 9.94
CA GLU A 296 17.43 -23.63 10.19
C GLU A 296 17.84 -24.38 8.91
N TYR A 297 17.15 -24.13 7.80
CA TYR A 297 17.51 -24.69 6.51
C TYR A 297 18.93 -24.28 6.07
N PHE A 298 19.29 -23.00 6.19
CA PHE A 298 20.64 -22.53 5.89
C PHE A 298 21.70 -23.14 6.82
N ARG A 299 21.40 -23.28 8.12
CA ARG A 299 22.28 -24.00 9.05
C ARG A 299 22.49 -25.45 8.62
N ARG A 300 21.44 -26.15 8.20
CA ARG A 300 21.57 -27.52 7.68
C ARG A 300 22.40 -27.58 6.39
N LEU A 301 22.28 -26.61 5.49
CA LEU A 301 23.11 -26.57 4.28
C LEU A 301 24.61 -26.34 4.59
N VAL A 302 24.91 -25.44 5.52
CA VAL A 302 26.28 -25.05 5.85
C VAL A 302 26.96 -26.08 6.77
N TYR A 303 26.26 -26.51 7.83
CA TYR A 303 26.81 -27.41 8.86
C TYR A 303 26.45 -28.90 8.65
N GLY A 304 25.42 -29.22 7.86
CA GLY A 304 24.88 -30.58 7.72
C GLY A 304 25.65 -31.49 6.78
N HIS A 305 26.96 -31.32 6.62
CA HIS A 305 27.81 -32.35 6.01
C HIS A 305 28.46 -33.21 7.08
N GLY A 306 27.66 -34.17 7.53
CA GLY A 306 28.06 -35.32 8.33
C GLY A 306 26.88 -36.29 8.35
N GLU A 307 26.86 -37.19 7.36
CA GLU A 307 25.96 -38.34 7.20
C GLU A 307 24.62 -38.12 6.47
N ASP A 308 24.50 -38.83 5.34
CA ASP A 308 23.31 -39.30 4.63
C ASP A 308 22.22 -38.30 4.20
N LEU A 309 22.45 -37.70 3.04
CA LEU A 309 21.40 -37.19 2.17
C LEU A 309 21.52 -37.77 0.75
N GLU A 310 21.78 -39.07 0.66
CA GLU A 310 21.50 -39.87 -0.54
C GLU A 310 20.84 -41.21 -0.18
N LYS A 311 19.50 -41.25 -0.26
CA LYS A 311 18.82 -42.39 -0.86
C LYS A 311 17.40 -42.00 -1.28
N PRO A 312 17.05 -42.06 -2.58
CA PRO A 312 15.67 -42.02 -3.03
C PRO A 312 14.97 -43.29 -2.54
N LEU A 313 13.75 -43.15 -2.03
CA LEU A 313 12.83 -44.26 -1.79
C LEU A 313 12.45 -44.91 -3.13
N SER A 314 13.30 -45.81 -3.61
CA SER A 314 12.97 -46.80 -4.64
C SER A 314 11.98 -47.80 -4.05
N GLY A 315 10.84 -47.98 -4.72
CA GLY A 315 9.79 -48.90 -4.32
C GLY A 315 10.22 -50.38 -4.31
N PRO A 316 9.47 -51.26 -3.63
CA PRO A 316 9.80 -52.67 -3.56
C PRO A 316 9.15 -53.48 -4.71
N GLN A 317 9.97 -54.23 -5.43
CA GLN A 317 9.60 -55.46 -6.15
C GLN A 317 10.84 -56.38 -6.22
N PRO A 318 10.71 -57.68 -6.50
CA PRO A 318 9.74 -58.67 -6.01
C PRO A 318 10.44 -59.96 -5.51
N GLY A 319 9.73 -60.78 -4.73
CA GLY A 319 9.89 -62.25 -4.73
C GLY A 319 10.81 -62.87 -3.68
N SER A 320 10.22 -63.35 -2.56
CA SER A 320 10.44 -64.71 -2.04
C SER A 320 9.28 -65.10 -1.09
N LEU A 321 8.42 -66.01 -1.52
CA LEU A 321 7.58 -66.89 -0.67
C LEU A 321 8.27 -68.29 -0.61
N PRO A 322 7.82 -69.33 0.12
CA PRO A 322 6.65 -69.52 1.02
C PRO A 322 7.05 -70.21 2.38
N PRO A 323 6.17 -70.80 3.26
CA PRO A 323 4.78 -71.28 3.06
C PRO A 323 3.69 -71.02 4.13
N PHE A 324 2.47 -70.83 3.58
CA PHE A 324 1.18 -71.49 3.85
C PHE A 324 0.66 -71.71 5.28
N GLN A 325 -0.53 -71.16 5.58
CA GLN A 325 -1.72 -71.96 5.92
C GLN A 325 -3.05 -71.21 5.67
N GLU A 326 -4.04 -71.97 5.20
CA GLU A 326 -5.34 -71.62 4.62
C GLU A 326 -6.46 -71.23 5.61
N ALA A 327 -7.42 -70.43 5.12
CA ALA A 327 -8.87 -70.72 5.05
C ALA A 327 -9.60 -69.39 4.72
N GLY A 328 -10.10 -69.16 3.49
CA GLY A 328 -11.44 -69.54 2.98
C GLY A 328 -12.42 -68.36 3.16
N ALA A 329 -13.32 -67.94 2.25
CA ALA A 329 -13.68 -68.29 0.89
C ALA A 329 -14.66 -67.19 0.38
N SER A 330 -14.88 -67.16 -0.95
CA SER A 330 -16.02 -66.59 -1.72
C SER A 330 -16.25 -65.07 -1.87
N GLY A 331 -16.04 -64.56 -3.10
CA GLY A 331 -16.77 -63.41 -3.68
C GLY A 331 -18.16 -63.83 -4.23
N PRO A 332 -18.71 -63.27 -5.33
CA PRO A 332 -18.20 -62.21 -6.22
C PRO A 332 -19.26 -61.22 -6.79
N MET A 333 -18.80 -60.39 -7.75
CA MET A 333 -19.48 -59.77 -8.91
C MET A 333 -20.13 -58.36 -8.81
N GLY A 334 -19.71 -57.49 -9.75
CA GLY A 334 -20.23 -56.15 -10.07
C GLY A 334 -21.51 -56.18 -10.93
N PRO A 335 -21.74 -55.32 -11.96
CA PRO A 335 -20.88 -54.30 -12.57
C PRO A 335 -21.56 -52.92 -12.85
N GLU A 336 -20.74 -52.07 -13.49
CA GLU A 336 -20.94 -50.80 -14.22
C GLU A 336 -22.36 -50.40 -14.72
N HIS A 337 -22.63 -49.08 -14.78
CA HIS A 337 -23.20 -48.44 -15.98
C HIS A 337 -23.02 -46.91 -16.05
N ARG A 338 -22.69 -46.48 -17.28
CA ARG A 338 -22.55 -45.12 -17.85
C ARG A 338 -23.84 -44.27 -17.84
N GLY A 339 -23.65 -42.95 -17.99
CA GLY A 339 -24.50 -42.07 -18.82
C GLY A 339 -24.82 -40.71 -18.15
N THR A 340 -24.19 -39.60 -18.55
CA THR A 340 -24.56 -38.63 -19.63
C THR A 340 -25.74 -37.68 -19.34
N GLY A 341 -25.49 -36.37 -19.58
CA GLY A 341 -26.49 -35.34 -19.93
C GLY A 341 -26.76 -34.33 -18.82
N ALA A 342 -26.20 -33.11 -18.82
CA ALA A 342 -26.62 -31.92 -19.58
C ALA A 342 -28.11 -31.58 -19.41
N ASN A 343 -28.46 -30.44 -18.77
CA ASN A 343 -29.03 -29.25 -19.45
C ASN A 343 -29.52 -28.16 -18.47
N ASN A 344 -29.42 -26.90 -18.93
CA ASN A 344 -30.20 -25.69 -18.60
C ASN A 344 -30.20 -25.19 -17.13
N GLY A 345 -29.96 -23.91 -16.82
CA GLY A 345 -30.22 -22.69 -17.59
C GLY A 345 -31.48 -22.01 -17.04
N GLY A 346 -31.33 -20.82 -16.43
CA GLY A 346 -32.42 -19.85 -16.39
C GLY A 346 -32.71 -19.15 -15.05
N LYS A 347 -32.29 -17.88 -15.02
CA LYS A 347 -33.06 -16.67 -14.64
C LYS A 347 -33.21 -16.28 -13.17
N SER A 348 -32.58 -15.13 -12.92
CA SER A 348 -32.94 -14.00 -12.08
C SER A 348 -34.43 -13.78 -11.82
N GLN A 349 -34.76 -13.36 -10.59
CA GLN A 349 -35.82 -12.41 -10.31
C GLN A 349 -35.37 -11.39 -9.26
N GLU A 350 -35.51 -10.11 -9.66
CA GLU A 350 -35.50 -8.91 -8.84
C GLU A 350 -36.81 -8.74 -8.03
N ALA A 351 -36.81 -7.69 -7.22
CA ALA A 351 -37.89 -7.05 -6.47
C ALA A 351 -38.03 -7.54 -5.01
N GLY A 352 -38.11 -6.69 -4.00
CA GLY A 352 -38.25 -5.24 -4.03
C GLY A 352 -38.18 -4.62 -2.63
N VAL A 353 -38.05 -3.29 -2.65
CA VAL A 353 -38.12 -2.36 -1.52
C VAL A 353 -39.57 -2.23 -1.05
N PRO A 354 -39.80 -2.01 0.26
CA PRO A 354 -40.48 -0.79 0.70
C PRO A 354 -39.71 -0.18 1.91
N GLY A 355 -39.69 1.11 2.20
CA GLY A 355 -40.72 2.14 2.03
C GLY A 355 -40.93 2.81 3.39
N PHE A 356 -40.58 4.10 3.50
CA PHE A 356 -40.62 4.97 4.68
C PHE A 356 -41.99 5.02 5.38
N THR A 357 -41.99 5.17 6.71
CA THR A 357 -43.01 5.94 7.45
C THR A 357 -42.39 6.71 8.61
N ALA A 358 -42.86 7.94 8.79
CA ALA A 358 -42.50 8.90 9.82
C ALA A 358 -43.63 9.02 10.87
N GLY A 359 -43.27 9.46 12.08
CA GLY A 359 -44.17 10.18 12.99
C GLY A 359 -44.52 9.47 14.30
N GLY A 360 -44.25 10.15 15.43
CA GLY A 360 -44.88 9.84 16.72
C GLY A 360 -44.09 10.23 17.97
N LEU A 361 -44.16 11.49 18.39
CA LEU A 361 -44.21 11.89 19.83
C LEU A 361 -45.66 11.60 20.34
N PRO A 362 -46.01 11.52 21.65
CA PRO A 362 -45.49 12.25 22.83
C PRO A 362 -45.58 11.39 24.15
N PRO A 363 -45.85 11.88 25.40
CA PRO A 363 -45.71 13.20 26.04
C PRO A 363 -44.95 13.21 27.41
N ALA A 364 -44.75 14.42 27.92
CA ALA A 364 -44.32 14.76 29.27
C ALA A 364 -45.49 14.85 30.28
N ASN A 365 -45.22 14.51 31.54
CA ASN A 365 -45.83 14.98 32.80
C ASN A 365 -45.21 14.12 33.93
N GLY A 366 -44.82 14.57 35.12
CA GLY A 366 -44.87 15.86 35.80
C GLY A 366 -44.50 15.59 37.27
N SER A 367 -43.69 16.48 37.85
CA SER A 367 -43.70 16.91 39.26
C SER A 367 -43.63 15.88 40.40
N GLN A 368 -42.52 15.92 41.17
CA GLN A 368 -42.54 16.28 42.60
C GLN A 368 -41.12 16.39 43.20
N ALA A 369 -40.76 17.61 43.59
CA ALA A 369 -39.81 17.95 44.66
C ALA A 369 -40.65 18.25 45.95
N PRO A 370 -40.09 18.47 47.18
CA PRO A 370 -38.70 18.80 47.51
C PRO A 370 -38.13 18.16 48.80
N ARG A 371 -36.81 18.27 49.02
CA ARG A 371 -36.28 18.49 50.39
C ARG A 371 -34.96 19.25 50.39
N ARG A 372 -34.95 20.29 51.23
CA ARG A 372 -33.91 21.28 51.50
C ARG A 372 -32.66 20.67 52.16
N GLY A 373 -31.51 21.30 51.90
CA GLY A 373 -30.31 21.21 52.74
C GLY A 373 -29.28 22.27 52.34
N ASN A 374 -29.21 23.36 53.11
CA ASN A 374 -28.27 24.49 52.96
C ASN A 374 -26.82 24.10 53.25
N GLY A 375 -25.87 24.69 52.52
CA GLY A 375 -24.42 24.61 52.83
C GLY A 375 -23.56 25.58 52.01
N ARG A 376 -23.36 26.77 52.59
CA ARG A 376 -22.49 27.93 52.28
C ARG A 376 -21.19 27.72 51.45
N ALA A 377 -20.86 28.79 50.71
CA ALA A 377 -19.71 29.09 49.85
C ALA A 377 -18.33 29.23 50.56
N PRO A 378 -17.19 29.43 49.85
CA PRO A 378 -16.86 30.74 49.23
C PRO A 378 -16.15 30.71 47.84
N GLN A 379 -16.38 31.78 47.05
CA GLN A 379 -15.50 32.29 45.98
C GLN A 379 -14.29 33.05 46.60
N PRO A 380 -13.13 33.18 45.92
CA PRO A 380 -12.88 34.17 44.85
C PRO A 380 -12.02 33.58 43.70
N GLY A 381 -11.78 34.14 42.53
CA GLY A 381 -11.93 35.45 41.89
C GLY A 381 -11.01 35.40 40.64
N GLY A 382 -11.39 36.01 39.52
CA GLY A 382 -10.58 35.98 38.29
C GLY A 382 -11.40 36.28 37.04
N GLU A 383 -11.89 37.51 36.94
CA GLU A 383 -12.41 38.10 35.71
C GLU A 383 -11.23 38.35 34.76
N ASP A 384 -11.11 37.57 33.69
CA ASP A 384 -10.26 37.85 32.50
C ASP A 384 -10.69 37.00 31.28
N TYR A 385 -11.94 36.52 31.22
CA TYR A 385 -12.35 35.52 30.22
C TYR A 385 -13.09 36.09 28.99
N PHE A 386 -13.31 37.41 28.91
CA PHE A 386 -14.20 37.97 27.88
C PHE A 386 -13.52 38.72 26.72
N ASP A 387 -12.19 38.91 26.75
CA ASP A 387 -11.47 39.53 25.61
C ASP A 387 -11.05 38.54 24.51
N SER A 388 -11.17 37.23 24.73
CA SER A 388 -10.71 36.18 23.80
C SER A 388 -11.53 36.03 22.52
N TRP A 389 -12.77 36.51 22.50
CA TRP A 389 -13.62 36.37 21.30
C TRP A 389 -13.26 37.38 20.20
N SER A 390 -12.74 38.55 20.57
CA SER A 390 -12.35 39.61 19.65
C SER A 390 -11.13 39.23 18.80
N GLU A 391 -10.19 38.47 19.35
CA GLU A 391 -9.01 37.97 18.63
C GLU A 391 -9.38 36.84 17.67
N LEU A 392 -10.32 35.96 18.04
CA LEU A 392 -10.78 34.85 17.20
C LEU A 392 -11.38 35.33 15.85
N PHE A 393 -12.04 36.50 15.85
CA PHE A 393 -12.59 37.09 14.63
C PHE A 393 -11.57 37.88 13.79
N ARG A 394 -10.44 38.33 14.36
CA ARG A 394 -9.33 38.93 13.57
C ARG A 394 -8.52 37.87 12.83
N PHE A 395 -8.27 36.70 13.43
CA PHE A 395 -7.54 35.60 12.77
C PHE A 395 -8.33 34.94 11.62
N SER A 396 -9.66 35.00 11.63
CA SER A 396 -10.47 34.44 10.53
C SER A 396 -10.43 35.30 9.26
N GLN A 397 -10.24 36.62 9.39
CA GLN A 397 -10.19 37.54 8.25
C GLN A 397 -8.89 37.41 7.44
N ASP A 398 -7.74 37.20 8.11
CA ASP A 398 -6.45 37.04 7.44
C ASP A 398 -6.33 35.65 6.76
N HIS A 399 -6.91 34.60 7.33
CA HIS A 399 -7.00 33.29 6.69
C HIS A 399 -7.91 33.30 5.45
N LEU A 400 -9.02 34.05 5.47
CA LEU A 400 -9.89 34.24 4.30
C LEU A 400 -9.20 34.98 3.15
N ILE A 401 -8.25 35.87 3.43
CA ILE A 401 -7.49 36.62 2.41
C ILE A 401 -6.44 35.72 1.74
N VAL A 402 -5.77 34.84 2.49
CA VAL A 402 -4.80 33.87 1.96
C VAL A 402 -5.50 32.81 1.12
N ASP A 403 -6.66 32.32 1.57
CA ASP A 403 -7.48 31.39 0.80
C ASP A 403 -8.05 32.05 -0.47
N ARG A 404 -8.50 33.31 -0.40
CA ARG A 404 -8.96 34.04 -1.60
C ARG A 404 -7.87 34.16 -2.67
N ARG A 405 -6.62 34.47 -2.30
CA ARG A 405 -5.51 34.55 -3.28
C ARG A 405 -5.14 33.19 -3.87
N ARG A 406 -5.22 32.11 -3.08
CA ARG A 406 -5.04 30.73 -3.58
C ARG A 406 -6.18 30.31 -4.51
N TYR A 407 -7.43 30.63 -4.18
CA TYR A 407 -8.59 30.36 -5.04
C TYR A 407 -8.56 31.21 -6.31
N GLU A 408 -8.18 32.49 -6.25
CA GLU A 408 -8.02 33.35 -7.43
C GLU A 408 -6.88 32.87 -8.33
N ALA A 409 -5.75 32.41 -7.78
CA ALA A 409 -4.66 31.80 -8.54
C ALA A 409 -5.10 30.48 -9.20
N MET A 410 -5.83 29.63 -8.48
CA MET A 410 -6.38 28.38 -9.01
C MET A 410 -7.41 28.65 -10.12
N ILE A 411 -8.33 29.61 -9.94
CA ILE A 411 -9.31 30.01 -10.97
C ILE A 411 -8.61 30.60 -12.19
N TYR A 412 -7.52 31.36 -12.00
CA TYR A 412 -6.72 31.89 -13.10
C TYR A 412 -6.03 30.78 -13.90
N GLU A 413 -5.45 29.77 -13.22
CA GLU A 413 -4.85 28.61 -13.89
C GLU A 413 -5.90 27.70 -14.56
N LEU A 414 -7.08 27.52 -13.95
CA LEU A 414 -8.21 26.81 -14.57
C LEU A 414 -8.77 27.58 -15.78
N GLY A 415 -8.81 28.91 -15.72
CA GLY A 415 -9.18 29.78 -16.83
C GLY A 415 -8.19 29.69 -18.00
N LYS A 416 -6.89 29.59 -17.70
CA LYS A 416 -5.87 29.24 -18.72
C LYS A 416 -6.17 27.88 -19.33
N LEU A 417 -6.42 26.84 -18.53
CA LEU A 417 -6.76 25.50 -19.05
C LEU A 417 -7.99 25.50 -19.96
N GLY A 418 -9.03 26.29 -19.64
CA GLY A 418 -10.20 26.47 -20.51
C GLY A 418 -9.86 27.13 -21.86
N ALA A 419 -9.07 28.20 -21.85
CA ALA A 419 -8.57 28.85 -23.06
C ALA A 419 -7.68 27.92 -23.90
N TRP A 420 -6.87 27.09 -23.25
CA TRP A 420 -6.04 26.07 -23.88
C TRP A 420 -6.88 24.94 -24.51
N GLN A 421 -7.99 24.54 -23.88
CA GLN A 421 -8.88 23.53 -24.43
C GLN A 421 -9.58 24.03 -25.71
N GLU A 422 -9.99 25.30 -25.75
CA GLU A 422 -10.54 25.92 -26.97
C GLU A 422 -9.48 26.06 -28.07
N PHE A 423 -8.23 26.36 -27.72
CA PHE A 423 -7.11 26.35 -28.67
C PHE A 423 -6.88 24.95 -29.28
N PHE A 424 -6.90 23.89 -28.47
CA PHE A 424 -6.76 22.51 -28.95
C PHE A 424 -7.95 22.06 -29.82
N LYS A 425 -9.18 22.49 -29.48
CA LYS A 425 -10.33 22.27 -30.36
C LYS A 425 -10.16 22.96 -31.71
N GLY A 426 -9.59 24.18 -31.73
CA GLY A 426 -9.22 24.89 -32.96
C GLY A 426 -8.21 24.11 -33.81
N GLN A 427 -7.11 23.65 -33.19
CA GLN A 427 -6.09 22.83 -33.84
C GLN A 427 -6.63 21.49 -34.38
N GLN A 428 -7.54 20.84 -33.65
CA GLN A 428 -8.17 19.61 -34.12
C GLN A 428 -9.08 19.84 -35.33
N ARG A 429 -9.82 20.96 -35.37
CA ARG A 429 -10.63 21.35 -36.52
C ARG A 429 -9.76 21.63 -37.74
N GLU A 430 -8.64 22.32 -37.56
CA GLU A 430 -7.70 22.62 -38.64
C GLU A 430 -7.01 21.35 -39.17
N ASN A 431 -6.55 20.47 -38.28
CA ASN A 431 -5.99 19.17 -38.67
C ASN A 431 -7.01 18.29 -39.40
N ARG A 432 -8.27 18.29 -38.96
CA ARG A 432 -9.34 17.57 -39.66
C ARG A 432 -9.53 18.12 -41.07
N SER A 433 -9.58 19.45 -41.22
CA SER A 433 -9.70 20.10 -42.53
C SER A 433 -8.51 19.78 -43.45
N LEU A 434 -7.29 19.74 -42.92
CA LEU A 434 -6.10 19.37 -43.68
C LEU A 434 -6.13 17.90 -44.13
N ARG A 435 -6.56 16.98 -43.26
CA ARG A 435 -6.75 15.56 -43.62
C ARG A 435 -7.76 15.40 -44.74
N GLU A 436 -8.91 16.07 -44.64
CA GLU A 436 -9.94 16.04 -45.69
C GLU A 436 -9.41 16.57 -47.04
N LYS A 437 -8.56 17.62 -47.03
CA LYS A 437 -7.91 18.14 -48.25
C LYS A 437 -6.93 17.14 -48.86
N ILE A 438 -6.13 16.47 -48.03
CA ILE A 438 -5.17 15.45 -48.48
C ILE A 438 -5.92 14.26 -49.08
N GLU A 439 -6.96 13.78 -48.40
CA GLU A 439 -7.79 12.67 -48.89
C GLU A 439 -8.48 13.04 -50.22
N SER A 440 -8.99 14.28 -50.34
CA SER A 440 -9.56 14.77 -51.60
C SER A 440 -8.53 14.82 -52.73
N HIS A 441 -7.30 15.23 -52.44
CA HIS A 441 -6.22 15.26 -53.43
C HIS A 441 -5.85 13.84 -53.89
N TRP A 442 -5.67 12.92 -52.95
CA TRP A 442 -5.39 11.52 -53.25
C TRP A 442 -6.49 10.86 -54.08
N ALA A 443 -7.77 11.13 -53.77
CA ALA A 443 -8.87 10.62 -54.55
C ALA A 443 -8.83 11.11 -56.01
N LYS A 444 -8.47 12.38 -56.24
CA LYS A 444 -8.31 12.94 -57.59
C LYS A 444 -7.15 12.32 -58.34
N GLU A 445 -6.00 12.10 -57.68
CA GLU A 445 -4.85 11.44 -58.29
C GLU A 445 -5.15 9.99 -58.68
N LEU A 446 -5.82 9.23 -57.80
CA LEU A 446 -6.25 7.87 -58.10
C LEU A 446 -7.19 7.81 -59.30
N GLU A 447 -8.13 8.74 -59.41
CA GLU A 447 -9.05 8.81 -60.54
C GLU A 447 -8.30 9.19 -61.84
N PHE A 448 -7.36 10.12 -61.77
CA PHE A 448 -6.50 10.45 -62.90
C PHE A 448 -5.69 9.25 -63.40
N LEU A 449 -5.10 8.47 -62.47
CA LEU A 449 -4.36 7.24 -62.81
C LEU A 449 -5.27 6.18 -63.45
N ARG A 450 -6.50 6.02 -62.97
CA ARG A 450 -7.51 5.13 -63.59
C ARG A 450 -7.85 5.58 -65.02
N GLN A 451 -8.00 6.88 -65.25
CA GLN A 451 -8.26 7.42 -66.59
C GLN A 451 -7.08 7.22 -67.54
N LEU A 452 -5.83 7.33 -67.07
CA LEU A 452 -4.65 7.02 -67.88
C LEU A 452 -4.58 5.53 -68.25
N SER A 453 -4.85 4.64 -67.29
CA SER A 453 -4.86 3.19 -67.51
C SER A 453 -5.91 2.76 -68.53
N SER A 454 -7.14 3.31 -68.42
CA SER A 454 -8.23 3.02 -69.37
C SER A 454 -7.98 3.56 -70.79
N LYS A 455 -7.25 4.67 -70.95
CA LYS A 455 -6.86 5.19 -72.28
C LYS A 455 -5.79 4.32 -72.95
N ASN A 456 -4.87 3.73 -72.19
CA ASN A 456 -3.82 2.86 -72.73
C ASN A 456 -4.32 1.50 -73.22
N HIS A 457 -5.45 1.00 -72.71
CA HIS A 457 -6.07 -0.24 -73.21
C HIS A 457 -6.74 -0.11 -74.58
N LYS A 458 -6.98 1.11 -75.09
CA LYS A 458 -7.64 1.32 -76.41
C LYS A 458 -6.67 1.44 -77.58
N LYS A 459 -5.36 1.54 -77.34
CA LYS A 459 -4.34 1.40 -78.40
C LYS A 459 -3.92 -0.05 -78.48
N GLY A 460 -4.78 -0.86 -79.11
CA GLY A 460 -4.43 -2.22 -79.50
C GLY A 460 -3.11 -2.20 -80.26
N TRP A 461 -2.19 -3.08 -79.86
CA TRP A 461 -0.93 -3.26 -80.56
C TRP A 461 -1.25 -3.64 -82.01
N PRO A 462 -0.76 -2.89 -83.02
CA PRO A 462 -0.92 -3.30 -84.40
C PRO A 462 -0.16 -4.61 -84.57
N ARG A 463 -0.88 -5.65 -84.99
CA ARG A 463 -0.31 -6.94 -85.37
C ARG A 463 0.46 -6.83 -86.66
#